data_AF-A0A354Z0F2-F1
#
_entry.id   AF-A0A354Z0F2-F1
#
_cell.length_a   1.000
_cell.length_b   1.000
_cell.length_c   1.000
_cell.angle_alpha   90.00
_cell.angle_beta   90.00
_cell.angle_gamma   90.00
#
_symmetry.space_group_name_H-M   'P 1'
#
loop_
_entity.id
_entity.type
_entity.pdbx_description
1 polymer ?
#
loop_
_entity_poly.entity_id
_entity_poly.type
_entity_poly.pdbx_seq_one_letter_code
_entity_poly.pdbx_strand_id
1 'polypeptide(L)'
;MGYGAVQSGKPGSPEVKGAGIYIIENWTYIEADFIREYGIDLMESLPGMSWRRFSILLKGLGPNSTFVLVNASKDKPNNTLSKKKDTVKKIAAW
;
A
#
# COMPACT_ATOMS: atom_id res chain seq x y z
N MET A 1 -41.77 31.22 -11.04
CA MET A 1 -40.89 30.13 -11.49
C MET A 1 -39.48 30.40 -10.98
N GLY A 2 -39.04 29.69 -9.94
CA GLY A 2 -37.66 29.74 -9.44
C GLY A 2 -36.99 28.42 -9.75
N TYR A 3 -35.92 28.41 -10.54
CA TYR A 3 -35.11 27.22 -10.76
C TYR A 3 -34.00 27.23 -9.72
N GLY A 4 -34.12 26.30 -8.77
CA GLY A 4 -33.15 26.09 -7.69
C GLY A 4 -31.84 25.51 -8.18
N ALA A 5 -30.76 25.87 -7.47
CA ALA A 5 -29.41 25.36 -7.65
C ALA A 5 -29.38 23.82 -7.61
N VAL A 6 -28.91 23.21 -8.71
CA VAL A 6 -28.50 21.81 -8.72
C VAL A 6 -27.18 21.74 -7.96
N GLN A 7 -27.24 21.21 -6.75
CA GLN A 7 -26.07 20.92 -5.93
C GLN A 7 -25.08 20.08 -6.75
N SER A 8 -23.86 20.58 -6.87
CA SER A 8 -22.72 19.85 -7.42
C SER A 8 -22.36 18.71 -6.48
N GLY A 9 -23.08 17.59 -6.61
CA GLY A 9 -22.67 16.30 -6.08
C GLY A 9 -21.36 15.90 -6.74
N LYS A 10 -20.24 16.26 -6.11
CA LYS A 10 -18.90 15.72 -6.38
C LYS A 10 -19.06 14.20 -6.51
N PRO A 11 -18.74 13.56 -7.65
CA PRO A 11 -18.85 12.12 -7.76
C PRO A 11 -17.90 11.54 -6.72
N GLY A 12 -18.49 10.94 -5.68
CA GLY A 12 -17.76 10.21 -4.67
C GLY A 12 -16.97 9.13 -5.39
N SER A 13 -15.68 9.38 -5.60
CA SER A 13 -14.74 8.28 -5.81
C SER A 13 -14.94 7.36 -4.61
N PRO A 14 -15.25 6.07 -4.81
CA PRO A 14 -15.20 5.13 -3.71
C PRO A 14 -13.80 5.25 -3.13
N GLU A 15 -13.71 5.72 -1.89
CA GLU A 15 -12.49 5.65 -1.11
C GLU A 15 -12.23 4.16 -0.94
N VAL A 16 -11.47 3.60 -1.89
CA VAL A 16 -11.01 2.22 -1.82
C VAL A 16 -10.02 2.22 -0.66
N LYS A 17 -10.52 2.05 0.57
CA LYS A 17 -9.73 1.67 1.73
C LYS A 17 -9.28 0.21 1.56
N GLY A 18 -8.69 -0.10 0.41
CA GLY A 18 -7.82 -1.24 0.29
C GLY A 18 -6.56 -0.89 1.07
N ALA A 19 -6.05 -1.84 1.84
CA ALA A 19 -4.64 -1.87 2.19
C ALA A 19 -3.85 -1.93 0.86
N GLY A 20 -3.71 -0.77 0.22
CA GLY A 20 -3.14 -0.65 -1.09
C GLY A 20 -1.65 -0.83 -0.96
N ILE A 21 -1.07 -1.67 -1.82
CA ILE A 21 0.37 -1.72 -1.99
C ILE A 21 0.81 -0.37 -2.56
N TYR A 22 1.31 0.51 -1.70
CA TYR A 22 1.89 1.77 -2.15
C TYR A 22 3.28 1.49 -2.73
N ILE A 23 3.30 1.11 -4.02
CA ILE A 23 4.52 0.88 -4.83
C ILE A 23 5.44 2.10 -4.74
N ILE A 24 4.87 3.30 -4.83
CA ILE A 24 5.61 4.57 -4.81
C ILE A 24 6.27 4.82 -3.45
N GLU A 25 5.60 4.53 -2.33
CA GLU A 25 6.17 4.73 -0.99
C GLU A 25 7.31 3.78 -0.67
N ASN A 26 7.35 2.63 -1.35
CA ASN A 26 8.32 1.56 -1.11
C ASN A 26 9.31 1.43 -2.28
N TRP A 27 9.44 2.46 -3.12
CA TRP A 27 10.19 2.44 -4.37
C TRP A 27 11.67 2.06 -4.16
N THR A 28 12.29 2.55 -3.10
CA THR A 28 13.69 2.24 -2.76
C THR A 28 13.94 0.75 -2.52
N TYR A 29 12.97 0.03 -1.95
CA TYR A 29 13.07 -1.43 -1.79
C TYR A 29 12.96 -2.15 -3.13
N ILE A 30 12.13 -1.65 -4.04
CA ILE A 30 11.99 -2.20 -5.39
C ILE A 30 13.30 -2.01 -6.14
N GLU A 31 13.91 -0.82 -6.11
CA GLU A 31 15.21 -0.57 -6.74
C GLU A 31 16.30 -1.51 -6.21
N ALA A 32 16.40 -1.62 -4.88
CA ALA A 32 17.38 -2.49 -4.23
C ALA A 32 17.17 -3.96 -4.60
N ASP A 33 15.92 -4.44 -4.65
CA ASP A 33 15.61 -5.82 -5.03
C ASP A 33 15.88 -6.09 -6.52
N PHE A 34 15.66 -5.11 -7.41
CA PHE A 34 16.00 -5.24 -8.83
C PHE A 34 17.51 -5.35 -9.06
N ILE A 35 18.30 -4.56 -8.35
CA ILE A 35 19.77 -4.67 -8.39
C ILE A 35 20.21 -6.02 -7.79
N ARG A 36 19.66 -6.39 -6.63
CA ARG A 36 20.05 -7.61 -5.91
C ARG A 36 19.69 -8.91 -6.63
N GLU A 37 18.48 -9.00 -7.21
CA GLU A 37 17.99 -10.25 -7.81
C GLU A 37 18.25 -10.36 -9.30
N TYR A 38 18.19 -9.24 -10.03
CA TYR A 38 18.30 -9.24 -11.48
C TYR A 38 19.58 -8.58 -11.99
N GLY A 39 20.34 -7.90 -11.13
CA GLY A 39 21.50 -7.10 -11.55
C GLY A 39 21.12 -5.90 -12.40
N ILE A 40 19.89 -5.40 -12.26
CA ILE A 40 19.36 -4.31 -13.08
C ILE A 40 19.36 -3.02 -12.25
N ASP A 41 20.08 -1.99 -12.71
CA ASP A 41 19.81 -0.62 -12.28
C ASP A 41 18.46 -0.19 -12.86
N LEU A 42 17.47 -0.12 -11.97
CA LEU A 42 16.10 0.16 -12.36
C LEU A 42 15.95 1.58 -12.93
N MET A 43 16.68 2.57 -12.42
CA MET A 43 16.56 3.96 -12.85
C MET A 43 17.13 4.19 -14.24
N GLU A 44 18.22 3.51 -14.57
CA GLU A 44 18.79 3.53 -15.92
C GLU A 44 17.93 2.74 -16.92
N SER A 45 17.36 1.62 -16.48
CA SER A 45 16.63 0.71 -17.35
C SER A 45 15.15 1.09 -17.56
N LEU A 46 14.53 1.81 -16.62
CA LEU A 46 13.11 2.16 -16.66
C LEU A 46 12.66 2.81 -17.98
N PRO A 47 13.38 3.82 -18.52
CA PRO A 47 12.93 4.53 -19.72
C PRO A 47 12.83 3.64 -20.96
N GLY A 48 13.66 2.58 -21.05
CA GLY A 48 13.64 1.59 -22.13
C GLY A 48 12.78 0.35 -21.84
N MET A 49 12.22 0.24 -20.63
CA MET A 49 11.50 -0.93 -20.19
C MET A 49 10.00 -0.80 -20.46
N SER A 50 9.40 -1.80 -21.10
CA SER A 50 7.95 -1.84 -21.23
C SER A 50 7.28 -2.11 -19.88
N TRP A 51 6.08 -1.55 -19.68
CA TRP A 51 5.29 -1.78 -18.48
C TRP A 51 5.02 -3.26 -18.20
N ARG A 52 4.82 -4.05 -19.27
CA ARG A 52 4.66 -5.50 -19.18
C ARG A 52 5.91 -6.16 -18.58
N ARG A 53 7.10 -5.79 -19.05
CA ARG A 53 8.36 -6.36 -18.55
C ARG A 53 8.58 -5.96 -17.09
N PHE A 54 8.38 -4.69 -16.76
CA PHE A 54 8.43 -4.22 -15.38
C PHE A 54 7.51 -5.02 -14.46
N SER A 55 6.25 -5.20 -14.86
CA SER A 55 5.24 -5.93 -14.07
C SER A 55 5.60 -7.41 -13.88
N ILE A 56 6.20 -8.05 -14.89
CA ILE A 56 6.64 -9.44 -14.81
C ILE A 56 7.78 -9.57 -13.79
N LEU A 57 8.78 -8.68 -13.85
CA LEU A 57 9.89 -8.68 -12.89
C LEU A 57 9.42 -8.37 -11.48
N LEU A 58 8.55 -7.37 -11.32
CA LEU A 58 8.01 -7.01 -10.01
C LEU A 58 7.23 -8.16 -9.36
N LYS A 59 6.43 -8.91 -10.13
CA LYS A 59 5.73 -10.10 -9.63
C LYS A 59 6.64 -11.32 -9.45
N GLY A 60 7.76 -11.35 -10.17
CA GLY A 60 8.76 -12.42 -10.13
C GLY A 60 9.79 -12.26 -9.01
N LEU A 61 9.67 -11.22 -8.18
CA LEU A 61 10.54 -11.01 -7.03
C LEU A 61 10.47 -12.21 -6.08
N GLY A 62 11.64 -12.66 -5.63
CA GLY A 62 11.76 -13.80 -4.74
C GLY A 62 11.04 -13.58 -3.39
N PRO A 63 10.74 -14.67 -2.66
CA PRO A 63 10.07 -14.60 -1.36
C PRO A 63 10.87 -13.85 -0.28
N ASN A 64 12.18 -13.70 -0.49
CA ASN A 64 13.10 -12.97 0.39
C ASN A 64 13.30 -11.49 -0.04
N SER A 65 12.58 -11.01 -1.04
CA SER A 65 12.64 -9.61 -1.44
C SER A 65 12.16 -8.68 -0.34
N THR A 66 12.91 -7.61 -0.11
CA THR A 66 12.64 -6.64 0.95
C THR A 66 11.27 -5.99 0.73
N PHE A 67 10.95 -5.67 -0.53
CA PHE A 67 9.63 -5.17 -0.91
C PHE A 67 8.50 -6.15 -0.53
N VAL A 68 8.68 -7.44 -0.80
CA VAL A 68 7.69 -8.49 -0.48
C VAL A 68 7.50 -8.62 1.03
N LEU A 69 8.58 -8.60 1.81
CA LEU A 69 8.55 -8.71 3.26
C LEU A 69 7.90 -7.50 3.94
N VAL A 70 8.26 -6.29 3.48
CA VAL A 70 7.67 -5.04 3.97
C VAL A 70 6.19 -4.99 3.62
N ASN A 71 5.81 -5.43 2.42
CA ASN A 71 4.43 -5.51 2.00
C ASN A 71 3.61 -6.47 2.87
N ALA A 72 4.10 -7.70 3.08
CA ALA A 72 3.44 -8.70 3.91
C ALA A 72 3.29 -8.27 5.38
N SER A 73 4.16 -7.38 5.87
CA SER A 73 4.10 -6.86 7.23
C SER A 73 3.01 -5.80 7.42
N LYS A 74 2.63 -5.06 6.37
CA LYS A 74 1.58 -4.02 6.41
C LYS A 74 0.17 -4.62 6.51
N ASP A 75 -0.02 -5.86 6.07
CA ASP A 75 -1.31 -6.57 6.12
C ASP A 75 -1.67 -7.13 7.50
N LYS A 76 -0.80 -7.00 8.51
CA LYS A 76 -1.16 -7.38 9.88
C LYS A 76 -2.04 -6.28 10.50
N PRO A 77 -3.35 -6.52 10.72
CA PRO A 77 -4.17 -5.55 11.42
C PRO A 77 -3.64 -5.40 12.85
N ASN A 78 -3.31 -4.15 13.23
CA ASN A 78 -2.95 -3.77 14.59
C ASN A 78 -4.14 -3.97 15.54
N ASN A 79 -4.46 -5.22 15.91
CA ASN A 79 -5.48 -5.59 16.89
C ASN A 79 -4.99 -5.45 18.34
N THR A 80 -4.09 -4.51 18.63
CA THR A 80 -3.48 -4.33 19.96
C THR A 80 -3.95 -3.07 20.70
N LEU A 81 -4.79 -2.22 20.09
CA LEU A 81 -5.34 -1.01 20.74
C LEU A 81 -6.81 -1.13 21.17
N SER A 82 -7.52 -2.22 20.86
CA SER A 82 -8.92 -2.39 21.26
C SER A 82 -9.10 -2.98 22.68
N LYS A 83 -8.21 -3.87 23.14
CA LYS A 83 -8.39 -4.54 24.45
C LYS A 83 -8.12 -3.69 25.69
N LYS A 84 -7.57 -2.46 25.58
CA LYS A 84 -7.24 -1.63 26.76
C LYS A 84 -8.41 -0.81 27.29
N LYS A 85 -9.47 -0.59 26.51
CA LYS A 85 -10.63 0.22 26.95
C LYS A 85 -11.62 -0.55 27.83
N ASP A 86 -11.69 -1.88 27.71
CA ASP A 86 -12.64 -2.68 28.50
C ASP A 86 -12.15 -2.98 29.92
N THR A 87 -10.83 -3.04 30.14
CA THR A 87 -10.28 -3.31 31.47
C THR A 87 -10.45 -2.11 32.40
N VAL A 88 -10.28 -0.88 31.92
CA VAL A 88 -10.39 0.32 32.77
C VAL A 88 -11.85 0.56 33.23
N LYS A 89 -12.85 0.16 32.42
CA LYS A 89 -14.26 0.34 32.77
C LYS A 89 -14.77 -0.64 33.84
N LYS A 90 -14.11 -1.79 34.02
CA LYS A 90 -14.47 -2.79 35.05
C LYS A 90 -13.95 -2.47 36.45
N ILE A 91 -12.92 -1.62 36.59
CA ILE A 91 -12.29 -1.33 37.89
C ILE A 91 -12.96 -0.12 38.57
N ALA A 92 -13.66 0.73 37.81
CA ALA A 92 -14.33 1.94 38.31
C ALA A 92 -15.78 1.71 38.80
N ALA A 93 -16.23 0.46 38.82
CA ALA A 93 -17.53 0.09 39.38
C ALA A 93 -17.26 -0.88 40.53
N TRP A 94 -16.95 -0.35 41.71
CA TRP A 94 -17.14 -0.90 43.06
C TRP A 94 -17.07 0.27 44.04
#